data_AF-A0A7S0KY52-F1
#
_entry.id   AF-A0A7S0KY52-F1
#
_cell.length_a   1.000
_cell.length_b   1.000
_cell.length_c   1.000
_cell.angle_alpha   90.00
_cell.angle_beta   90.00
_cell.angle_gamma   90.00
#
_symmetry.space_group_name_H-M   'P 1'
#
loop_
_entity.id
_entity.type
_entity.pdbx_description
1 polymer ?
#
loop_
_entity_poly.entity_id
_entity_poly.type
_entity_poly.pdbx_seq_one_letter_code
_entity_poly.pdbx_strand_id
1 'polypeptide(L)'
;SQERTAAEELCYTKGSWEGMSLDDWGYPIYRYVPFSQLSRNKEMLLNAKALGYHKSKDWDNTRSNPIELDSFEELTSGQKLAAKNLGFTEDTWDCYQNHYIGYTWDELATEGVQAHYRNLDWNHDSWHGNIDPPKSEETYFEDLTTAQQSALSELCYTPISWNEDMSIPDWPCFKTHYFDSTWPELTSLGVQEFFVTLGWSHNSWHGNIDAPATYDMQWKNLTVEEKYAAGQICFDEKDWSKRSAPKLSTWKNPNSSEGMRPFWIFTLVLLIAGGFTAVVYCVLSKKAKAKQNKNKNIDVEFVENPDTEMA
;
A
#
# COMPACT_ATOMS: atom_id res chain seq x y z
N SER A 1 -3.51 18.61 31.31
CA SER A 1 -3.18 20.01 31.65
C SER A 1 -3.59 20.89 30.47
N GLN A 2 -3.61 22.23 30.63
CA GLN A 2 -3.84 23.19 29.54
C GLN A 2 -2.98 22.92 28.28
N GLU A 3 -1.82 22.28 28.46
CA GLU A 3 -0.92 21.88 27.37
C GLU A 3 -1.51 20.79 26.47
N ARG A 4 -2.35 19.89 26.99
CA ARG A 4 -3.00 18.83 26.18
C ARG A 4 -4.06 19.41 25.24
N THR A 5 -4.86 20.34 25.73
CA THR A 5 -5.88 21.04 24.92
C THR A 5 -5.23 21.94 23.86
N ALA A 6 -4.11 22.59 24.18
CA ALA A 6 -3.36 23.40 23.22
C ALA A 6 -2.68 22.56 22.11
N ALA A 7 -2.31 21.31 22.41
CA ALA A 7 -1.75 20.38 21.42
C ALA A 7 -2.82 19.87 20.44
N GLU A 8 -4.02 19.54 20.94
CA GLU A 8 -5.17 19.14 20.11
C GLU A 8 -5.60 20.26 19.14
N GLU A 9 -5.56 21.53 19.57
CA GLU A 9 -5.85 22.69 18.72
C GLU A 9 -4.81 22.95 17.62
N LEU A 10 -3.63 22.32 17.72
CA LEU A 10 -2.53 22.43 16.76
C LEU A 10 -2.33 21.14 15.93
N CYS A 11 -3.31 20.22 15.96
CA CYS A 11 -3.24 18.90 15.31
C CYS A 11 -2.09 18.00 15.79
N TYR A 12 -1.58 18.20 17.00
CA TYR A 12 -0.58 17.30 17.60
C TYR A 12 -1.29 16.19 18.37
N THR A 13 -1.25 14.96 17.84
CA THR A 13 -1.82 13.76 18.48
C THR A 13 -0.85 13.16 19.50
N LYS A 14 -1.35 12.26 20.37
CA LYS A 14 -0.56 11.56 21.39
C LYS A 14 0.69 10.86 20.83
N GLY A 15 0.71 10.48 19.56
CA GLY A 15 1.85 9.86 18.87
C GLY A 15 3.03 10.81 18.61
N SER A 16 2.85 12.13 18.70
CA SER A 16 3.92 13.10 18.40
C SER A 16 4.77 13.52 19.60
N TRP A 17 4.43 13.07 20.82
CA TRP A 17 4.94 13.69 22.06
C TRP A 17 6.14 12.98 22.71
N GLU A 18 6.36 11.69 22.48
CA GLU A 18 7.35 10.93 23.25
C GLU A 18 8.36 10.23 22.35
N GLY A 19 9.41 10.95 21.95
CA GLY A 19 10.75 10.43 21.63
C GLY A 19 10.83 8.97 21.15
N MET A 20 10.04 8.63 20.13
CA MET A 20 9.86 7.27 19.69
C MET A 20 11.16 6.79 19.02
N SER A 21 11.70 5.68 19.52
CA SER A 21 12.79 4.94 18.86
C SER A 21 12.40 4.68 17.40
N LEU A 22 13.38 4.42 16.50
CA LEU A 22 13.09 3.85 15.17
C LEU A 22 12.20 2.61 15.25
N ASP A 23 12.26 1.90 16.38
CA ASP A 23 11.44 0.74 16.73
C ASP A 23 9.99 1.11 17.14
N ASP A 24 9.74 2.37 17.51
CA ASP A 24 8.45 2.88 17.95
C ASP A 24 7.67 3.58 16.82
N TRP A 25 8.24 3.82 15.62
CA TRP A 25 7.57 4.51 14.49
C TRP A 25 6.29 3.85 13.98
N GLY A 26 5.93 2.73 14.58
CA GLY A 26 4.64 2.12 14.36
C GLY A 26 4.48 1.53 12.97
N TYR A 27 5.52 1.53 12.13
CA TYR A 27 5.44 1.00 10.77
C TYR A 27 5.90 -0.45 10.74
N PRO A 28 5.09 -1.39 10.21
CA PRO A 28 5.44 -2.79 10.21
C PRO A 28 6.46 -3.11 9.12
N ILE A 29 7.75 -2.99 9.48
CA ILE A 29 8.92 -3.09 8.58
C ILE A 29 8.84 -4.31 7.67
N TYR A 30 8.35 -5.44 8.17
CA TYR A 30 8.31 -6.68 7.38
C TYR A 30 7.03 -6.86 6.57
N ARG A 31 5.89 -6.25 6.92
CA ARG A 31 4.60 -6.55 6.28
C ARG A 31 4.59 -6.30 4.78
N TYR A 32 5.22 -5.21 4.37
CA TYR A 32 5.26 -4.78 2.97
C TYR A 32 6.50 -5.28 2.23
N VAL A 33 7.26 -6.21 2.80
CA VAL A 33 8.34 -6.91 2.10
C VAL A 33 7.72 -8.04 1.28
N PRO A 34 8.06 -8.21 -0.01
CA PRO A 34 7.57 -9.33 -0.81
C PRO A 34 7.82 -10.69 -0.13
N PHE A 35 6.86 -11.62 -0.20
CA PHE A 35 6.95 -12.94 0.41
C PHE A 35 8.21 -13.71 -0.04
N SER A 36 8.60 -13.53 -1.31
CA SER A 36 9.83 -14.10 -1.86
C SER A 36 11.11 -13.61 -1.15
N GLN A 37 11.10 -12.39 -0.62
CA GLN A 37 12.20 -11.84 0.17
C GLN A 37 12.10 -12.25 1.64
N LEU A 38 10.88 -12.31 2.19
CA LEU A 38 10.62 -12.85 3.53
C LEU A 38 11.17 -14.27 3.65
N SER A 39 11.01 -15.09 2.60
CA SER A 39 11.51 -16.47 2.55
C SER A 39 13.03 -16.61 2.70
N ARG A 40 13.79 -15.53 2.50
CA ARG A 40 15.25 -15.50 2.70
C ARG A 40 15.61 -15.37 4.18
N ASN A 41 14.69 -14.89 5.01
CA ASN A 41 14.81 -14.91 6.47
C ASN A 41 13.88 -16.00 7.03
N LYS A 42 14.49 -17.15 7.38
CA LYS A 42 13.75 -18.32 7.87
C LYS A 42 12.89 -18.04 9.10
N GLU A 43 13.33 -17.15 9.98
CA GLU A 43 12.59 -16.79 11.19
C GLU A 43 11.34 -15.98 10.84
N MET A 44 11.48 -14.96 9.99
CA MET A 44 10.33 -14.15 9.55
C MET A 44 9.31 -15.00 8.77
N LEU A 45 9.78 -15.93 7.94
CA LEU A 45 8.90 -16.88 7.25
C LEU A 45 8.12 -17.77 8.23
N LEU A 46 8.73 -18.20 9.34
CA LEU A 46 8.05 -19.00 10.36
C LEU A 46 6.99 -18.18 11.10
N ASN A 47 7.30 -16.93 11.45
CA ASN A 47 6.33 -16.04 12.09
C ASN A 47 5.15 -15.72 11.17
N ALA A 48 5.39 -15.43 9.88
CA ALA A 48 4.31 -15.22 8.92
C ALA A 48 3.42 -16.47 8.75
N LYS A 49 4.01 -17.67 8.74
CA LYS A 49 3.24 -18.92 8.74
C LYS A 49 2.43 -19.14 10.01
N ALA A 50 2.93 -18.71 11.17
CA ALA A 50 2.20 -18.76 12.43
C ALA A 50 0.99 -17.80 12.44
N LEU A 51 1.03 -16.74 11.63
CA LEU A 51 -0.10 -15.87 11.31
C LEU A 51 -0.99 -16.44 10.18
N GLY A 52 -0.77 -17.66 9.71
CA GLY A 52 -1.59 -18.29 8.66
C GLY A 52 -1.21 -17.91 7.23
N TYR A 53 -0.16 -17.10 7.01
CA TYR A 53 0.33 -16.82 5.66
C TYR A 53 1.11 -18.00 5.12
N HIS A 54 0.51 -18.74 4.17
CA HIS A 54 1.11 -19.96 3.64
C HIS A 54 1.76 -19.77 2.28
N LYS A 55 1.33 -18.76 1.50
CA LYS A 55 1.71 -18.57 0.11
C LYS A 55 1.90 -17.09 -0.19
N SER A 56 2.59 -16.79 -1.29
CA SER A 56 2.71 -15.43 -1.81
C SER A 56 1.35 -14.76 -2.00
N LYS A 57 0.33 -15.50 -2.48
CA LYS A 57 -1.01 -14.91 -2.69
C LYS A 57 -1.61 -14.31 -1.41
N ASP A 58 -1.39 -14.95 -0.27
CA ASP A 58 -2.02 -14.56 0.99
C ASP A 58 -1.25 -13.41 1.66
N TRP A 59 0.06 -13.30 1.40
CA TRP A 59 0.94 -12.27 1.99
C TRP A 59 1.10 -11.05 1.09
N ASP A 60 1.38 -11.27 -0.20
CA ASP A 60 1.69 -10.22 -1.17
C ASP A 60 0.44 -9.41 -1.54
N ASN A 61 -0.77 -9.91 -1.29
CA ASN A 61 -2.00 -9.14 -1.48
C ASN A 61 -2.57 -8.79 -0.11
N THR A 62 -2.75 -7.48 0.15
CA THR A 62 -3.45 -7.00 1.34
C THR A 62 -4.90 -7.49 1.36
N ARG A 63 -5.47 -7.59 2.56
CA ARG A 63 -6.82 -8.07 2.87
C ARG A 63 -7.18 -9.46 2.31
N SER A 64 -6.18 -10.26 1.92
CA SER A 64 -6.41 -11.57 1.29
C SER A 64 -6.40 -12.75 2.27
N ASN A 65 -5.84 -12.56 3.46
CA ASN A 65 -5.81 -13.54 4.54
C ASN A 65 -6.83 -13.15 5.63
N PRO A 66 -7.70 -14.06 6.11
CA PRO A 66 -8.67 -13.75 7.16
C PRO A 66 -8.10 -13.15 8.43
N ILE A 67 -6.84 -13.46 8.79
CA ILE A 67 -6.21 -12.88 9.99
C ILE A 67 -6.12 -11.35 9.91
N GLU A 68 -6.14 -10.78 8.72
CA GLU A 68 -6.08 -9.33 8.50
C GLU A 68 -7.39 -8.65 8.90
N LEU A 69 -8.46 -9.41 9.12
CA LEU A 69 -9.74 -8.90 9.61
C LEU A 69 -9.83 -8.94 11.14
N ASP A 70 -8.92 -9.65 11.81
CA ASP A 70 -8.88 -9.73 13.27
C ASP A 70 -8.15 -8.51 13.84
N SER A 71 -8.73 -7.88 14.85
CA SER A 71 -8.00 -6.92 15.68
C SER A 71 -6.82 -7.62 16.37
N PHE A 72 -5.80 -6.86 16.78
CA PHE A 72 -4.66 -7.42 17.48
C PHE A 72 -5.11 -8.19 18.72
N GLU A 73 -6.12 -7.67 19.44
CA GLU A 73 -6.63 -8.29 20.65
C GLU A 73 -7.27 -9.66 20.44
N GLU A 74 -7.92 -9.87 19.29
CA GLU A 74 -8.54 -11.14 18.90
C GLU A 74 -7.53 -12.22 18.47
N LEU A 75 -6.29 -11.83 18.18
CA LEU A 75 -5.22 -12.77 17.86
C LEU A 75 -4.94 -13.72 19.04
N THR A 76 -4.73 -15.00 18.74
CA THR A 76 -4.24 -15.96 19.74
C THR A 76 -2.87 -15.53 20.28
N SER A 77 -2.49 -15.98 21.48
CA SER A 77 -1.18 -15.64 22.06
C SER A 77 0.00 -16.02 21.15
N GLY A 78 -0.14 -17.10 20.37
CA GLY A 78 0.86 -17.49 19.37
C GLY A 78 0.93 -16.53 18.19
N GLN A 79 -0.22 -16.07 17.69
CA GLN A 79 -0.29 -15.04 16.63
C GLN A 79 0.23 -13.69 17.12
N LYS A 80 -0.17 -13.22 18.32
CA LYS A 80 0.38 -12.00 18.93
C LYS A 80 1.90 -12.04 19.02
N LEU A 81 2.48 -13.16 19.46
CA LEU A 81 3.93 -13.33 19.50
C LEU A 81 4.57 -13.31 18.10
N ALA A 82 3.97 -13.98 17.13
CA ALA A 82 4.45 -13.98 15.75
C ALA A 82 4.39 -12.60 15.10
N ALA A 83 3.31 -11.85 15.31
CA ALA A 83 3.16 -10.46 14.87
C ALA A 83 4.24 -9.57 15.50
N LYS A 84 4.46 -9.68 16.81
CA LYS A 84 5.55 -8.96 17.50
C LYS A 84 6.93 -9.27 16.93
N ASN A 85 7.21 -10.54 16.64
CA ASN A 85 8.47 -10.94 16.01
C ASN A 85 8.62 -10.42 14.57
N LEU A 86 7.52 -10.10 13.89
CA LEU A 86 7.49 -9.41 12.59
C LEU A 86 7.51 -7.88 12.72
N GLY A 87 7.73 -7.36 13.94
CA GLY A 87 7.85 -5.93 14.20
C GLY A 87 6.52 -5.21 14.39
N PHE A 88 5.41 -5.93 14.58
CA PHE A 88 4.14 -5.30 14.92
C PHE A 88 4.02 -5.05 16.44
N THR A 89 3.57 -3.86 16.82
CA THR A 89 2.84 -3.62 18.07
C THR A 89 1.32 -3.77 17.82
N GLU A 90 0.53 -3.70 18.88
CA GLU A 90 -0.94 -3.62 18.81
C GLU A 90 -1.38 -2.48 17.89
N ASP A 91 -0.98 -1.25 18.19
CA ASP A 91 -1.29 -0.06 17.38
C ASP A 91 -0.89 -0.24 15.90
N THR A 92 0.29 -0.81 15.63
CA THR A 92 0.73 -0.99 14.22
C THR A 92 -0.08 -2.04 13.49
N TRP A 93 -0.53 -3.08 14.20
CA TRP A 93 -1.33 -4.14 13.60
C TRP A 93 -2.71 -3.58 13.30
N ASP A 94 -3.33 -2.96 14.29
CA ASP A 94 -4.67 -2.42 14.15
C ASP A 94 -4.72 -1.32 13.10
N CYS A 95 -3.68 -0.49 13.01
CA CYS A 95 -3.64 0.55 11.99
C CYS A 95 -3.25 0.03 10.59
N TYR A 96 -2.09 -0.61 10.43
CA TYR A 96 -1.53 -0.91 9.09
C TYR A 96 -1.96 -2.27 8.51
N GLN A 97 -2.40 -3.19 9.36
CA GLN A 97 -2.79 -4.53 8.93
C GLN A 97 -4.30 -4.71 8.92
N ASN A 98 -4.95 -4.38 10.04
CA ASN A 98 -6.40 -4.51 10.20
C ASN A 98 -7.14 -3.27 9.69
N HIS A 99 -6.49 -2.11 9.74
CA HIS A 99 -7.13 -0.81 9.56
C HIS A 99 -8.38 -0.65 10.42
N TYR A 100 -8.39 -1.24 11.63
CA TYR A 100 -9.52 -1.28 12.55
C TYR A 100 -10.79 -1.95 12.01
N ILE A 101 -10.75 -2.70 10.90
CA ILE A 101 -11.93 -3.35 10.33
C ILE A 101 -12.52 -4.45 11.24
N GLY A 102 -11.70 -5.00 12.16
CA GLY A 102 -12.13 -5.99 13.14
C GLY A 102 -12.90 -5.40 14.33
N TYR A 103 -12.91 -4.07 14.46
CA TYR A 103 -13.52 -3.37 15.59
C TYR A 103 -15.03 -3.20 15.40
N THR A 104 -15.78 -3.20 16.49
CA THR A 104 -17.18 -2.74 16.47
C THR A 104 -17.25 -1.22 16.29
N TRP A 105 -18.41 -0.71 15.85
CA TRP A 105 -18.59 0.72 15.64
C TRP A 105 -18.32 1.55 16.92
N ASP A 106 -18.66 1.03 18.10
CA ASP A 106 -18.42 1.69 19.38
C ASP A 106 -16.95 1.61 19.82
N GLU A 107 -16.26 0.51 19.51
CA GLU A 107 -14.82 0.39 19.78
C GLU A 107 -14.02 1.35 18.89
N LEU A 108 -14.42 1.59 17.64
CA LEU A 108 -13.81 2.64 16.80
C LEU A 108 -13.86 4.03 17.46
N ALA A 109 -14.90 4.33 18.24
CA ALA A 109 -14.99 5.61 18.97
C ALA A 109 -14.04 5.62 20.17
N THR A 110 -13.85 4.47 20.81
CA THR A 110 -12.92 4.29 21.92
C THR A 110 -11.48 4.46 21.45
N GLU A 111 -11.14 3.90 20.30
CA GLU A 111 -9.84 4.07 19.62
C GLU A 111 -9.66 5.46 18.98
N GLY A 112 -10.71 6.28 18.95
CA GLY A 112 -10.65 7.63 18.38
C GLY A 112 -10.65 7.69 16.86
N VAL A 113 -10.82 6.57 16.16
CA VAL A 113 -10.76 6.49 14.69
C VAL A 113 -12.12 6.57 13.99
N GLN A 114 -13.23 6.45 14.73
CA GLN A 114 -14.60 6.48 14.16
C GLN A 114 -14.87 7.75 13.32
N ALA A 115 -14.30 8.89 13.70
CA ALA A 115 -14.48 10.15 12.97
C ALA A 115 -13.92 10.07 11.54
N HIS A 116 -12.83 9.34 11.33
CA HIS A 116 -12.23 9.14 10.01
C HIS A 116 -13.11 8.24 9.14
N TYR A 117 -13.67 7.18 9.71
CA TYR A 117 -14.68 6.37 9.03
C TYR A 117 -15.93 7.15 8.63
N ARG A 118 -16.40 8.07 9.49
CA ARG A 118 -17.51 8.97 9.13
C ARG A 118 -17.16 9.90 7.95
N ASN A 119 -15.92 10.35 7.84
CA ASN A 119 -15.47 11.13 6.68
C ASN A 119 -15.42 10.30 5.39
N LEU A 120 -15.31 8.99 5.50
CA LEU A 120 -15.50 8.03 4.41
C LEU A 120 -16.98 7.65 4.20
N ASP A 121 -17.90 8.40 4.78
CA ASP A 121 -19.35 8.17 4.72
C ASP A 121 -19.84 6.87 5.39
N TRP A 122 -18.99 6.20 6.18
CA TRP A 122 -19.43 5.08 7.01
C TRP A 122 -20.31 5.57 8.15
N ASN A 123 -21.25 4.72 8.55
CA ASN A 123 -22.06 4.88 9.74
C ASN A 123 -22.27 3.53 10.42
N HIS A 124 -22.90 3.53 11.59
CA HIS A 124 -23.20 2.32 12.35
C HIS A 124 -23.92 1.25 11.49
N ASP A 125 -24.92 1.64 10.69
CA ASP A 125 -25.70 0.69 9.91
C ASP A 125 -24.88 0.09 8.75
N SER A 126 -24.07 0.89 8.05
CA SER A 126 -23.22 0.37 6.97
C SER A 126 -22.08 -0.49 7.53
N TRP A 127 -21.52 -0.14 8.69
CA TRP A 127 -20.47 -0.90 9.37
C TRP A 127 -20.94 -2.30 9.77
N HIS A 128 -22.17 -2.41 10.27
CA HIS A 128 -22.77 -3.69 10.65
C HIS A 128 -23.42 -4.44 9.46
N GLY A 129 -23.30 -3.93 8.23
CA GLY A 129 -23.88 -4.55 7.05
C GLY A 129 -25.42 -4.53 7.02
N ASN A 130 -26.04 -3.62 7.78
CA ASN A 130 -27.49 -3.41 7.74
C ASN A 130 -27.93 -2.62 6.50
N ILE A 131 -27.01 -1.84 5.92
CA ILE A 131 -27.14 -1.17 4.63
C ILE A 131 -25.86 -1.37 3.81
N ASP A 132 -25.90 -1.05 2.53
CA ASP A 132 -24.74 -1.15 1.64
C ASP A 132 -23.57 -0.29 2.18
N PRO A 133 -22.31 -0.74 1.98
CA PRO A 133 -21.13 0.08 2.25
C PRO A 133 -21.18 1.43 1.52
N PRO A 134 -20.53 2.47 2.06
CA PRO A 134 -20.48 3.76 1.38
C PRO A 134 -19.74 3.64 0.04
N LYS A 135 -20.10 4.53 -0.89
CA LYS A 135 -19.48 4.59 -2.23
C LYS A 135 -17.96 4.80 -2.20
N SER A 136 -17.43 5.38 -1.12
CA SER A 136 -16.00 5.55 -0.91
C SER A 136 -15.25 4.21 -1.06
N GLU A 137 -15.78 3.09 -0.55
CA GLU A 137 -15.16 1.74 -0.63
C GLU A 137 -14.96 1.24 -2.07
N GLU A 138 -15.71 1.76 -3.04
CA GLU A 138 -15.59 1.43 -4.47
C GLU A 138 -14.83 2.49 -5.28
N THR A 139 -14.32 3.52 -4.61
CA THR A 139 -13.67 4.67 -5.25
C THR A 139 -12.16 4.58 -5.10
N TYR A 140 -11.43 4.65 -6.21
CA TYR A 140 -9.97 4.72 -6.20
C TYR A 140 -9.48 5.92 -5.40
N PHE A 141 -8.33 5.78 -4.74
CA PHE A 141 -7.78 6.78 -3.84
C PHE A 141 -7.71 8.17 -4.48
N GLU A 142 -7.25 8.26 -5.74
CA GLU A 142 -7.12 9.49 -6.50
C GLU A 142 -8.45 10.18 -6.84
N ASP A 143 -9.56 9.43 -6.82
CA ASP A 143 -10.91 9.92 -7.12
C ASP A 143 -11.68 10.31 -5.84
N LEU A 144 -11.11 10.04 -4.65
CA LEU A 144 -11.67 10.46 -3.38
C LEU A 144 -11.52 11.98 -3.17
N THR A 145 -12.38 12.54 -2.33
CA THR A 145 -12.21 13.93 -1.89
C THR A 145 -10.97 14.07 -1.00
N THR A 146 -10.39 15.27 -0.92
CA THR A 146 -9.24 15.54 -0.03
C THR A 146 -9.53 15.19 1.44
N ALA A 147 -10.76 15.37 1.90
CA ALA A 147 -11.16 15.00 3.26
C ALA A 147 -11.17 13.48 3.46
N GLN A 148 -11.62 12.71 2.46
CA GLN A 148 -11.59 11.25 2.48
C GLN A 148 -10.15 10.71 2.40
N GLN A 149 -9.32 11.28 1.53
CA GLN A 149 -7.89 10.92 1.46
C GLN A 149 -7.17 11.15 2.79
N SER A 150 -7.41 12.30 3.43
CA SER A 150 -6.87 12.59 4.76
C SER A 150 -7.40 11.60 5.81
N ALA A 151 -8.68 11.25 5.77
CA ALA A 151 -9.24 10.25 6.68
C ALA A 151 -8.61 8.86 6.48
N LEU A 152 -8.31 8.47 5.24
CA LEU A 152 -7.59 7.22 4.95
C LEU A 152 -6.18 7.21 5.52
N SER A 153 -5.46 8.32 5.42
CA SER A 153 -4.12 8.46 6.03
C SER A 153 -4.16 8.27 7.55
N GLU A 154 -5.16 8.83 8.23
CA GLU A 154 -5.36 8.65 9.68
C GLU A 154 -5.77 7.21 10.05
N LEU A 155 -6.33 6.45 9.09
CA LEU A 155 -6.59 5.01 9.19
C LEU A 155 -5.42 4.16 8.66
N CYS A 156 -4.24 4.76 8.48
CA CYS A 156 -3.02 4.13 7.99
C CYS A 156 -3.11 3.49 6.58
N TYR A 157 -4.10 3.87 5.76
CA TYR A 157 -4.08 3.50 4.36
C TYR A 157 -3.05 4.35 3.60
N THR A 158 -2.36 3.68 2.69
CA THR A 158 -1.64 4.32 1.59
C THR A 158 -2.51 4.24 0.33
N PRO A 159 -2.26 5.06 -0.70
CA PRO A 159 -2.99 4.95 -1.97
C PRO A 159 -2.94 3.52 -2.55
N ILE A 160 -1.78 2.87 -2.41
CA ILE A 160 -1.56 1.52 -2.93
C ILE A 160 -2.30 0.47 -2.10
N SER A 161 -2.29 0.59 -0.76
CA SER A 161 -2.99 -0.37 0.11
C SER A 161 -4.51 -0.19 0.08
N TRP A 162 -5.01 1.01 -0.20
CA TRP A 162 -6.44 1.28 -0.39
C TRP A 162 -6.97 0.73 -1.71
N ASN A 163 -6.24 0.93 -2.81
CA ASN A 163 -6.71 0.52 -4.13
C ASN A 163 -6.74 -1.00 -4.31
N GLU A 164 -5.94 -1.75 -3.54
CA GLU A 164 -5.89 -3.23 -3.51
C GLU A 164 -5.69 -3.90 -4.89
N ASP A 165 -5.27 -3.13 -5.90
CA ASP A 165 -5.17 -3.56 -7.29
C ASP A 165 -3.80 -4.16 -7.63
N MET A 166 -2.85 -4.08 -6.68
CA MET A 166 -1.46 -4.41 -6.90
C MET A 166 -0.87 -5.25 -5.76
N SER A 167 -0.23 -6.36 -6.14
CA SER A 167 0.55 -7.16 -5.19
C SER A 167 1.81 -6.41 -4.74
N ILE A 168 2.25 -6.62 -3.51
CA ILE A 168 3.46 -6.01 -2.92
C ILE A 168 4.69 -6.09 -3.85
N PRO A 169 5.04 -7.24 -4.46
CA PRO A 169 6.15 -7.32 -5.42
C PRO A 169 6.03 -6.37 -6.61
N ASP A 170 4.80 -5.97 -6.94
CA ASP A 170 4.50 -5.10 -8.06
C ASP A 170 4.47 -3.61 -7.70
N TRP A 171 4.47 -3.26 -6.41
CA TRP A 171 4.37 -1.86 -5.95
C TRP A 171 5.49 -1.00 -6.56
N PRO A 172 5.20 0.24 -7.01
CA PRO A 172 6.16 1.08 -7.73
C PRO A 172 7.49 1.27 -6.99
N CYS A 173 7.44 1.35 -5.66
CA CYS A 173 8.61 1.51 -4.82
C CYS A 173 9.62 0.34 -4.94
N PHE A 174 9.16 -0.90 -5.19
CA PHE A 174 10.03 -2.07 -5.38
C PHE A 174 10.52 -2.25 -6.82
N LYS A 175 9.80 -1.69 -7.80
CA LYS A 175 10.15 -1.84 -9.23
C LYS A 175 11.08 -0.77 -9.76
N THR A 176 10.84 0.50 -9.41
CA THR A 176 11.57 1.64 -10.01
C THR A 176 12.07 2.64 -8.96
N HIS A 177 11.80 2.42 -7.66
CA HIS A 177 12.10 3.38 -6.58
C HIS A 177 11.67 4.82 -6.92
N TYR A 178 10.61 4.96 -7.71
CA TYR A 178 10.10 6.22 -8.25
C TYR A 178 11.09 7.04 -9.09
N PHE A 179 12.33 6.60 -9.33
CA PHE A 179 13.36 7.41 -10.01
C PHE A 179 13.02 7.77 -11.46
N ASP A 180 12.14 6.99 -12.11
CA ASP A 180 11.66 7.26 -13.47
C ASP A 180 10.39 8.13 -13.48
N SER A 181 9.80 8.43 -12.32
CA SER A 181 8.60 9.25 -12.19
C SER A 181 8.94 10.75 -12.25
N THR A 182 8.09 11.52 -12.91
CA THR A 182 8.11 12.98 -12.87
C THR A 182 7.56 13.50 -11.54
N TRP A 183 7.94 14.72 -11.16
CA TRP A 183 7.47 15.32 -9.91
C TRP A 183 5.92 15.40 -9.81
N PRO A 184 5.16 15.73 -10.88
CA PRO A 184 3.69 15.64 -10.85
C PRO A 184 3.16 14.21 -10.69
N GLU A 185 3.81 13.20 -11.29
CA GLU A 185 3.41 11.80 -11.10
C GLU A 185 3.59 11.37 -9.65
N LEU A 186 4.63 11.84 -8.95
CA LEU A 186 4.77 11.60 -7.51
C LEU A 186 3.61 12.19 -6.69
N THR A 187 3.06 13.34 -7.11
CA THR A 187 1.85 13.92 -6.48
C THR A 187 0.67 12.99 -6.69
N SER A 188 0.43 12.55 -7.93
CA SER A 188 -0.69 11.67 -8.25
C SER A 188 -0.60 10.31 -7.54
N LEU A 189 0.62 9.84 -7.30
CA LEU A 189 0.89 8.61 -6.54
C LEU A 189 0.82 8.80 -5.02
N GLY A 190 0.61 10.04 -4.53
CA GLY A 190 0.55 10.34 -3.10
C GLY A 190 1.86 10.13 -2.34
N VAL A 191 3.01 10.11 -3.03
CA VAL A 191 4.33 9.88 -2.40
C VAL A 191 5.22 11.11 -2.38
N GLN A 192 4.80 12.20 -3.04
CA GLN A 192 5.58 13.43 -3.13
C GLN A 192 5.94 14.02 -1.76
N GLU A 193 5.03 13.97 -0.80
CA GLU A 193 5.25 14.53 0.54
C GLU A 193 6.40 13.84 1.29
N PHE A 194 6.61 12.55 1.06
CA PHE A 194 7.75 11.82 1.62
C PHE A 194 9.07 12.28 0.99
N PHE A 195 9.08 12.52 -0.32
CA PHE A 195 10.24 13.12 -0.98
C PHE A 195 10.51 14.54 -0.48
N VAL A 196 9.47 15.36 -0.28
CA VAL A 196 9.59 16.70 0.32
C VAL A 196 10.15 16.63 1.74
N THR A 197 9.70 15.67 2.55
CA THR A 197 10.22 15.42 3.90
C THR A 197 11.70 15.06 3.87
N LEU A 198 12.13 14.28 2.88
CA LEU A 198 13.54 14.00 2.60
C LEU A 198 14.28 15.20 1.97
N GLY A 199 13.69 16.39 1.90
CA GLY A 199 14.30 17.61 1.37
C GLY A 199 14.29 17.72 -0.15
N TRP A 200 13.69 16.77 -0.88
CA TRP A 200 13.55 16.90 -2.33
C TRP A 200 12.54 17.99 -2.69
N SER A 201 12.77 18.59 -3.84
CA SER A 201 11.87 19.57 -4.45
C SER A 201 11.76 19.27 -5.94
N HIS A 202 10.78 19.89 -6.61
CA HIS A 202 10.67 19.82 -8.06
C HIS A 202 12.02 20.10 -8.76
N ASN A 203 12.79 21.08 -8.26
CA ASN A 203 14.05 21.47 -8.88
C ASN A 203 15.17 20.46 -8.62
N SER A 204 15.30 19.93 -7.40
CA SER A 204 16.35 18.93 -7.11
C SER A 204 16.03 17.58 -7.75
N TRP A 205 14.75 17.22 -7.84
CA TRP A 205 14.29 15.99 -8.50
C TRP A 205 14.67 15.92 -9.99
N HIS A 206 14.56 17.05 -10.70
CA HIS A 206 14.94 17.15 -12.10
C HIS A 206 16.44 17.43 -12.32
N GLY A 207 17.25 17.46 -11.25
CA GLY A 207 18.68 17.76 -11.32
C GLY A 207 18.99 19.20 -11.75
N ASN A 208 18.04 20.13 -11.54
CA ASN A 208 18.26 21.56 -11.81
C ASN A 208 19.05 22.24 -10.69
N ILE A 209 19.02 21.65 -9.49
CA ILE A 209 19.83 22.02 -8.33
C ILE A 209 20.40 20.76 -7.69
N ASP A 210 21.32 20.92 -6.74
CA ASP A 210 21.90 19.80 -6.00
C ASP A 210 20.84 18.97 -5.27
N ALA A 211 21.12 17.68 -5.13
CA ALA A 211 20.32 16.77 -4.33
C ALA A 211 20.25 17.25 -2.85
N PRO A 212 19.17 16.95 -2.12
CA PRO A 212 19.08 17.31 -0.71
C PRO A 212 20.18 16.64 0.12
N ALA A 213 20.53 17.25 1.25
CA ALA A 213 21.58 16.74 2.13
C ALA A 213 21.32 15.30 2.59
N THR A 214 20.06 14.93 2.78
CA THR A 214 19.62 13.57 3.13
C THR A 214 20.15 12.53 2.16
N TYR A 215 20.29 12.85 0.86
CA TYR A 215 20.78 11.94 -0.17
C TYR A 215 22.13 11.31 0.17
N ASP A 216 23.02 12.07 0.81
CA ASP A 216 24.35 11.63 1.23
C ASP A 216 24.42 11.25 2.72
N MET A 217 23.34 11.41 3.48
CA MET A 217 23.31 11.05 4.89
C MET A 217 23.31 9.52 5.06
N GLN A 218 24.09 9.04 6.04
CA GLN A 218 23.96 7.66 6.51
C GLN A 218 22.60 7.48 7.19
N TRP A 219 21.99 6.30 7.08
CA TRP A 219 20.68 6.02 7.67
C TRP A 219 20.60 6.43 9.16
N LYS A 220 21.61 6.07 9.96
CA LYS A 220 21.67 6.44 11.38
C LYS A 220 21.64 7.96 11.65
N ASN A 221 22.02 8.78 10.68
CA ASN A 221 22.06 10.24 10.78
C ASN A 221 20.77 10.91 10.29
N LEU A 222 19.88 10.16 9.63
CA LEU A 222 18.56 10.68 9.28
C LEU A 222 17.77 10.95 10.56
N THR A 223 17.01 12.03 10.51
CA THR A 223 15.95 12.32 11.48
C THR A 223 14.89 11.23 11.43
N VAL A 224 14.05 11.31 12.44
CA VAL A 224 13.08 10.30 12.79
C VAL A 224 11.97 10.32 11.71
N GLU A 225 11.55 11.53 11.32
CA GLU A 225 10.64 11.85 10.22
C GLU A 225 11.20 11.45 8.84
N GLU A 226 12.50 11.70 8.59
CA GLU A 226 13.14 11.33 7.32
C GLU A 226 13.20 9.81 7.14
N LYS A 227 13.44 9.04 8.22
CA LYS A 227 13.41 7.56 8.16
C LYS A 227 12.03 7.04 7.86
N TYR A 228 11.00 7.62 8.45
CA TYR A 228 9.62 7.28 8.13
C TYR A 228 9.31 7.58 6.66
N ALA A 229 9.60 8.79 6.20
CA ALA A 229 9.41 9.18 4.81
C ALA A 229 10.17 8.22 3.87
N ALA A 230 11.41 7.86 4.19
CA ALA A 230 12.17 6.85 3.47
C ALA A 230 11.49 5.49 3.43
N GLY A 231 10.93 5.04 4.56
CA GLY A 231 10.14 3.80 4.65
C GLY A 231 8.89 3.83 3.78
N GLN A 232 8.19 4.95 3.72
CA GLN A 232 6.99 5.12 2.86
C GLN A 232 7.32 5.03 1.36
N ILE A 233 8.56 5.34 0.97
CA ILE A 233 9.06 5.11 -0.39
C ILE A 233 9.94 3.85 -0.49
N CYS A 234 9.74 2.90 0.43
CA CYS A 234 10.31 1.56 0.50
C CYS A 234 11.84 1.50 0.59
N PHE A 235 12.46 2.45 1.29
CA PHE A 235 13.84 2.34 1.72
C PHE A 235 13.92 1.94 3.18
N ASP A 236 14.71 0.90 3.45
CA ASP A 236 15.16 0.54 4.80
C ASP A 236 16.63 0.95 5.02
N GLU A 237 17.18 0.69 6.21
CA GLU A 237 18.58 0.96 6.52
C GLU A 237 19.54 0.30 5.52
N LYS A 238 19.21 -0.92 5.11
CA LYS A 238 20.05 -1.76 4.27
C LYS A 238 20.11 -1.23 2.84
N ASP A 239 18.98 -0.80 2.29
CA ASP A 239 18.87 -0.25 0.94
C ASP A 239 19.35 1.19 0.90
N TRP A 240 19.09 1.98 1.95
CA TRP A 240 19.64 3.32 2.08
C TRP A 240 21.17 3.29 2.09
N SER A 241 21.77 2.38 2.85
CA SER A 241 23.23 2.27 2.96
C SER A 241 23.91 1.72 1.69
N LYS A 242 23.18 0.96 0.85
CA LYS A 242 23.68 0.49 -0.46
C LYS A 242 23.75 1.60 -1.51
N ARG A 243 23.12 2.75 -1.28
CA ARG A 243 23.17 3.89 -2.19
C ARG A 243 24.51 4.59 -2.26
N SER A 244 25.55 4.10 -1.55
CA SER A 244 26.94 4.60 -1.60
C SER A 244 27.22 5.27 -2.94
N ALA A 245 27.29 6.61 -2.87
CA ALA A 245 27.01 7.52 -3.98
C ALA A 245 27.61 7.04 -5.31
N PRO A 246 26.80 6.79 -6.36
CA PRO A 246 27.33 6.97 -7.70
C PRO A 246 27.85 8.40 -7.74
N LYS A 247 29.16 8.58 -7.97
CA LYS A 247 29.73 9.93 -8.13
C LYS A 247 28.81 10.73 -9.05
N LEU A 248 28.29 11.86 -8.57
CA LEU A 248 27.33 12.76 -9.27
C LEU A 248 27.66 12.97 -10.76
N SER A 249 28.92 12.80 -11.16
CA SER A 249 29.40 12.74 -12.55
C SER A 249 28.67 11.76 -13.50
N THR A 250 27.90 10.78 -13.01
CA THR A 250 27.21 9.81 -13.90
C THR A 250 25.70 10.01 -14.03
N TRP A 251 25.09 10.92 -13.26
CA TRP A 251 23.68 11.27 -13.45
C TRP A 251 23.56 12.21 -14.65
N LYS A 252 23.47 11.63 -15.84
CA LYS A 252 23.21 12.42 -17.06
C LYS A 252 21.77 12.86 -17.03
N ASN A 253 21.55 14.15 -16.79
CA ASN A 253 20.28 14.81 -17.00
C ASN A 253 19.74 14.44 -18.41
N PRO A 254 18.63 13.68 -18.51
CA PRO A 254 18.06 13.28 -19.80
C PRO A 254 17.50 14.46 -20.58
N ASN A 255 17.34 15.62 -19.94
CA ASN A 255 16.92 16.89 -20.55
C ASN A 255 18.08 17.87 -20.80
N SER A 256 19.33 17.48 -20.54
CA SER A 256 20.46 18.28 -21.02
C SER A 256 20.51 18.18 -22.54
N SER A 257 20.33 19.31 -23.21
CA SER A 257 20.38 19.45 -24.68
C SER A 257 21.75 19.09 -25.29
N GLU A 258 22.71 18.64 -24.48
CA GLU A 258 24.03 18.16 -24.90
C GLU A 258 24.07 16.64 -25.18
N GLY A 259 22.92 15.96 -25.12
CA GLY A 259 22.79 14.52 -25.34
C GLY A 259 22.05 14.08 -26.62
N MET A 260 21.82 14.96 -27.59
CA MET A 260 21.17 14.59 -28.85
C MET A 260 22.10 13.69 -29.68
N ARG A 261 21.96 12.36 -29.57
CA ARG A 261 22.62 11.42 -30.48
C ARG A 261 21.95 11.52 -31.86
N PRO A 262 22.68 11.87 -32.94
CA PRO A 262 22.23 11.54 -34.29
C PRO A 262 22.38 10.03 -34.48
N PHE A 263 21.68 9.46 -35.47
CA PHE A 263 21.57 8.03 -35.82
C PHE A 263 20.40 7.30 -35.17
N TRP A 264 19.24 7.33 -35.83
CA TRP A 264 18.49 6.15 -36.34
C TRP A 264 17.30 6.60 -37.23
N ILE A 265 17.54 7.50 -38.18
CA ILE A 265 16.65 7.72 -39.34
C ILE A 265 17.50 7.45 -40.58
N PHE A 266 17.64 6.18 -40.97
CA PHE A 266 17.96 5.73 -42.34
C PHE A 266 18.07 4.20 -42.38
N THR A 267 16.95 3.51 -42.12
CA THR A 267 16.62 2.23 -42.76
C THR A 267 15.17 1.91 -42.43
N LEU A 268 14.26 2.19 -43.37
CA LEU A 268 13.13 1.35 -43.77
C LEU A 268 12.10 2.19 -44.58
N VAL A 269 12.54 2.70 -45.74
CA VAL A 269 11.64 2.92 -46.86
C VAL A 269 11.98 1.85 -47.89
N LEU A 270 10.95 1.08 -48.26
CA LEU A 270 10.83 0.00 -49.26
C LEU A 270 10.68 -1.42 -48.72
N LEU A 271 9.52 -1.99 -49.09
CA LEU A 271 8.99 -3.35 -48.92
C LEU A 271 8.37 -3.57 -47.52
N ILE A 272 7.04 -3.58 -47.33
CA ILE A 272 6.02 -4.27 -48.12
C ILE A 272 4.70 -3.49 -48.04
N ALA A 273 4.16 -3.20 -49.22
CA ALA A 273 2.73 -3.00 -49.42
C ALA A 273 2.00 -4.31 -49.10
N GLY A 274 1.00 -4.26 -48.22
CA GLY A 274 0.06 -5.35 -48.01
C GLY A 274 -0.23 -5.58 -46.53
N GLY A 275 -1.45 -5.27 -46.09
CA GLY A 275 -1.87 -5.68 -44.75
C GLY A 275 -2.97 -4.88 -44.06
N PHE A 276 -3.79 -4.11 -44.77
CA PHE A 276 -5.13 -3.80 -44.29
C PHE A 276 -5.91 -5.12 -44.13
N THR A 277 -6.06 -5.63 -42.90
CA THR A 277 -7.18 -6.49 -42.40
C THR A 277 -6.78 -7.26 -41.12
N ALA A 278 -6.68 -6.59 -39.97
CA ALA A 278 -6.59 -7.32 -38.68
C ALA A 278 -7.07 -6.57 -37.42
N VAL A 279 -7.73 -5.41 -37.54
CA VAL A 279 -8.16 -4.62 -36.36
C VAL A 279 -9.66 -4.78 -36.03
N VAL A 280 -10.45 -5.50 -36.83
CA VAL A 280 -11.89 -5.66 -36.59
C VAL A 280 -12.25 -6.91 -35.75
N TYR A 281 -11.32 -7.85 -35.51
CA TYR A 281 -11.67 -9.12 -34.84
C TYR A 281 -11.47 -9.18 -33.31
N CYS A 282 -10.81 -8.20 -32.68
CA CYS A 282 -10.54 -8.28 -31.24
C CYS A 282 -11.64 -7.67 -30.35
N VAL A 283 -12.50 -6.80 -30.90
CA VAL A 283 -13.58 -6.13 -30.14
C VAL A 283 -14.89 -6.92 -30.13
N LEU A 284 -15.08 -7.87 -31.05
CA LEU A 284 -16.30 -8.69 -31.13
C LEU A 284 -16.25 -10.01 -30.34
N SER A 285 -15.07 -10.44 -29.87
CA SER A 285 -14.89 -11.68 -29.09
C SER A 285 -15.26 -11.55 -27.61
N LYS A 286 -15.09 -10.35 -27.01
CA LYS A 286 -15.40 -10.13 -25.58
C LYS A 286 -16.90 -10.03 -25.28
N LYS A 287 -17.75 -9.68 -26.26
CA LYS A 287 -19.22 -9.63 -26.07
C LYS A 287 -19.94 -10.98 -26.22
N ALA A 288 -19.26 -12.04 -26.67
CA ALA A 288 -19.86 -13.37 -26.82
C ALA A 288 -19.74 -14.25 -25.56
N LYS A 289 -18.78 -14.01 -24.66
CA LYS A 289 -18.60 -14.81 -23.43
C LYS A 289 -19.47 -14.37 -22.24
N ALA A 290 -20.03 -13.16 -22.26
CA ALA A 290 -20.95 -12.68 -21.22
C ALA A 290 -22.41 -13.18 -21.37
N LYS A 291 -22.76 -13.81 -22.50
CA LYS A 291 -24.14 -14.28 -22.77
C LYS A 291 -24.33 -15.79 -22.59
N GLN A 292 -23.26 -16.55 -22.34
CA GLN A 292 -23.31 -18.03 -22.24
C GLN A 292 -23.26 -18.56 -20.80
N ASN A 293 -23.04 -17.71 -19.79
CA ASN A 293 -23.00 -18.11 -18.38
C ASN A 293 -24.31 -17.84 -17.61
N LYS A 294 -25.39 -17.49 -18.31
CA LYS A 294 -26.72 -17.20 -17.72
C LYS A 294 -27.75 -18.32 -17.90
N ASN A 295 -27.35 -19.48 -18.43
CA ASN A 295 -28.21 -20.64 -18.61
C ASN A 295 -27.41 -21.93 -18.38
N LYS A 296 -27.18 -22.30 -17.11
CA LYS A 296 -26.84 -23.69 -16.69
C LYS A 296 -26.84 -23.81 -15.16
N ASN A 297 -27.98 -24.23 -14.63
CA ASN A 297 -28.19 -25.17 -13.51
C ASN A 297 -29.63 -24.94 -13.04
N ILE A 298 -30.61 -25.68 -13.55
CA ILE A 298 -30.90 -27.13 -13.38
C ILE A 298 -31.23 -27.43 -11.91
N ASP A 299 -32.52 -27.72 -11.75
CA ASP A 299 -33.20 -28.28 -10.59
C ASP A 299 -32.43 -29.47 -10.00
N VAL A 300 -32.18 -29.41 -8.69
CA VAL A 300 -31.87 -30.58 -7.89
C VAL A 300 -33.14 -30.93 -7.14
N GLU A 301 -33.78 -31.99 -7.63
CA GLU A 301 -34.92 -32.66 -7.06
C GLU A 301 -34.56 -33.21 -5.66
N PHE A 302 -35.40 -32.85 -4.69
CA PHE A 302 -35.34 -33.32 -3.32
C PHE A 302 -35.79 -34.79 -3.29
N VAL A 303 -34.85 -35.72 -3.05
CA VAL A 303 -35.19 -37.10 -2.70
C VAL A 303 -35.18 -37.19 -1.18
N GLU A 304 -36.37 -37.19 -0.59
CA GLU A 304 -36.59 -37.60 0.79
C GLU A 304 -36.18 -39.07 0.96
N ASN A 305 -35.34 -39.34 1.95
CA ASN A 305 -35.15 -40.69 2.46
C ASN A 305 -35.52 -40.70 3.95
N PRO A 306 -36.64 -41.33 4.34
CA PRO A 306 -37.02 -41.48 5.73
C PRO A 306 -36.44 -42.79 6.25
N ASP A 307 -35.52 -42.72 7.21
CA ASP A 307 -35.27 -43.85 8.10
C ASP A 307 -34.68 -43.34 9.41
N THR A 308 -35.56 -43.14 10.38
CA THR A 308 -35.21 -43.12 11.80
C THR A 308 -36.37 -43.78 12.54
N GLU A 309 -36.21 -45.04 12.94
CA GLU A 309 -36.65 -45.49 14.26
C GLU A 309 -36.11 -46.89 14.60
N MET A 310 -35.39 -46.95 15.72
CA MET A 310 -35.44 -48.10 16.63
C MET A 310 -36.43 -47.75 17.73
N ALA A 311 -37.22 -48.76 18.12
CA ALA A 311 -38.21 -48.85 19.21
C ALA A 311 -39.68 -48.65 18.79
#